data_AF-A0A933ZPU7-F1
#
_entry.id   AF-A0A933ZPU7-F1
#
_cell.length_a   1.000
_cell.length_b   1.000
_cell.length_c   1.000
_cell.angle_alpha   90.00
_cell.angle_beta   90.00
_cell.angle_gamma   90.00
#
_symmetry.space_group_name_H-M   'P 1'
#
loop_
_entity.id
_entity.type
_entity.pdbx_description
1 polymer ?
#
loop_
_entity_poly.entity_id
_entity_poly.type
_entity_poly.pdbx_seq_one_letter_code
_entity_poly.pdbx_strand_id
1 'polypeptide(L)'
;MRAVFAALCLLALRLGRLRSTPLRDWHWLLLLAGGLMLPWYVLGSLTGALLLLGWRSARPKLESATAFNLQVAIIGACGTAVVLLAVSAMVDLQGRPDFLIAGNGSSASVLRWTEDRTTGLMPRPWVLSVPLWGWRAVMVAWLAWAALKLVGWGQWGFRVLTEGGPWRQGAPADPAEPTVGPHT
;
A
#
# COMPACT_ATOMS: atom_id res chain seq x y z
N MET A 1 -9.49 17.58 9.48
CA MET A 1 -8.18 17.63 8.77
C MET A 1 -6.98 17.58 9.72
N ARG A 2 -6.87 18.45 10.73
CA ARG A 2 -5.72 18.47 11.69
C ARG A 2 -5.51 17.15 12.46
N ALA A 3 -6.60 16.50 12.90
CA ALA A 3 -6.53 15.22 13.62
C ALA A 3 -6.07 14.04 12.75
N VAL A 4 -6.48 14.01 11.48
CA VAL A 4 -6.07 12.97 10.52
C VAL A 4 -4.58 13.07 10.23
N PHE A 5 -4.08 14.29 10.01
CA PHE A 5 -2.66 14.54 9.80
C PHE A 5 -1.81 14.13 11.02
N ALA A 6 -2.25 14.51 12.24
CA ALA A 6 -1.57 14.10 13.47
C ALA A 6 -1.59 12.58 13.68
N ALA A 7 -2.72 11.91 13.41
CA ALA A 7 -2.82 10.46 13.47
C ALA A 7 -1.88 9.78 12.46
N LEU A 8 -1.75 10.31 11.25
CA LEU A 8 -0.81 9.81 10.24
C LEU A 8 0.65 10.02 10.62
N CYS A 9 1.01 11.18 11.17
CA CYS A 9 2.36 11.41 11.67
C CYS A 9 2.70 10.44 12.81
N LEU A 10 1.77 10.22 13.74
CA LEU A 10 1.95 9.27 14.85
C LEU A 10 2.04 7.83 14.36
N LEU A 11 1.22 7.45 13.37
CA LEU A 11 1.26 6.14 12.73
C LEU A 11 2.61 5.95 12.01
N ALA A 12 3.06 6.92 11.21
CA ALA A 12 4.35 6.90 10.53
C ALA A 12 5.52 6.74 11.50
N LEU A 13 5.52 7.49 12.61
CA LEU A 13 6.55 7.41 13.64
C LEU A 13 6.52 6.06 14.38
N ARG A 14 5.34 5.48 14.62
CA ARG A 14 5.22 4.13 15.19
C ARG A 14 5.73 3.06 14.22
N LEU A 15 5.42 3.17 12.92
CA LEU A 15 5.89 2.23 11.91
C LEU A 15 7.39 2.36 11.63
N GLY A 16 7.96 3.57 11.65
CA GLY A 16 9.41 3.79 11.48
C GLY A 16 10.26 3.14 12.59
N ARG A 17 9.71 3.01 13.79
CA ARG A 17 10.37 2.29 14.90
C ARG A 17 10.44 0.78 14.69
N LEU A 18 9.69 0.21 13.75
CA LEU A 18 9.80 -1.20 13.36
C LEU A 18 11.01 -1.37 12.43
N ARG A 19 12.19 -1.57 13.05
CA ARG A 19 13.50 -1.78 12.40
C ARG A 19 13.57 -3.04 11.52
N SER A 20 12.48 -3.78 11.42
CA SER A 20 12.30 -5.02 10.65
C SER A 20 12.01 -4.79 9.17
N THR A 21 11.79 -3.54 8.73
CA THR A 21 11.64 -3.21 7.30
C THR A 21 12.83 -2.38 6.80
N PRO A 22 13.23 -2.50 5.53
CA PRO A 22 14.28 -1.66 4.94
C PRO A 22 13.86 -0.18 4.82
N LEU A 23 12.63 0.16 5.20
CA LEU A 23 12.10 1.52 5.17
C LEU A 23 12.52 2.29 6.43
N ARG A 24 13.40 3.28 6.24
CA ARG A 24 13.69 4.32 7.25
C ARG A 24 12.47 5.21 7.48
N ASP A 25 12.35 5.83 8.66
CA ASP A 25 11.21 6.67 9.09
C ASP A 25 10.70 7.67 8.04
N TRP A 26 11.61 8.31 7.31
CA TRP A 26 11.27 9.26 6.24
C TRP A 26 10.55 8.61 5.05
N HIS A 27 10.84 7.35 4.73
CA HIS A 27 10.13 6.65 3.66
C HIS A 27 8.68 6.35 4.05
N TRP A 28 8.42 6.05 5.33
CA TRP A 28 7.06 5.89 5.85
C TRP A 28 6.28 7.20 5.81
N LEU A 29 6.94 8.31 6.19
CA LEU A 29 6.33 9.63 6.09
C LEU A 29 6.00 9.99 4.65
N LEU A 30 6.93 9.82 3.70
CA LEU A 30 6.65 10.10 2.29
C LEU A 30 5.56 9.18 1.73
N LEU A 31 5.60 7.89 2.05
CA LEU A 31 4.63 6.90 1.57
C LEU A 31 3.22 7.23 2.07
N LEU A 32 3.08 7.56 3.36
CA LEU A 32 1.78 7.92 3.94
C LEU A 32 1.32 9.32 3.50
N ALA A 33 2.24 10.28 3.35
CA ALA A 33 1.92 11.65 2.96
C ALA A 33 1.42 11.73 1.51
N GLY A 34 2.08 11.06 0.56
CA GLY A 34 1.54 10.98 -0.81
C GLY A 34 0.51 9.87 -0.99
N GLY A 35 0.57 8.83 -0.16
CA GLY A 35 -0.43 7.78 -0.09
C GLY A 35 -1.81 8.25 0.37
N LEU A 36 -1.91 9.40 1.02
CA LEU A 36 -3.17 10.08 1.33
C LEU A 36 -4.06 10.33 0.10
N MET A 37 -3.46 10.39 -1.09
CA MET A 37 -4.20 10.54 -2.34
C MET A 37 -4.80 9.22 -2.83
N LEU A 38 -4.33 8.08 -2.30
CA LEU A 38 -4.88 6.77 -2.60
C LEU A 38 -6.05 6.46 -1.65
N PRO A 39 -6.98 5.59 -2.09
CA PRO A 39 -7.99 5.06 -1.19
C PRO A 39 -7.35 4.36 0.01
N TRP A 40 -7.94 4.55 1.19
CA TRP A 40 -7.37 4.07 2.47
C TRP A 40 -7.10 2.56 2.48
N TYR A 41 -7.91 1.77 1.78
CA TYR A 41 -7.75 0.32 1.68
C TYR A 41 -6.53 -0.08 0.83
N VAL A 42 -6.18 0.70 -0.21
CA VAL A 42 -4.97 0.46 -1.02
C VAL A 42 -3.73 0.77 -0.18
N LEU A 43 -3.73 1.92 0.51
CA LEU A 43 -2.64 2.31 1.39
C LEU A 43 -2.47 1.31 2.54
N GLY A 44 -3.57 0.88 3.16
CA GLY A 44 -3.57 -0.13 4.22
C GLY A 44 -3.02 -1.48 3.74
N SER A 45 -3.43 -1.93 2.55
CA SER A 45 -2.92 -3.18 1.97
C SER A 45 -1.43 -3.13 1.67
N LEU A 46 -0.95 -2.04 1.04
CA LEU A 46 0.47 -1.87 0.72
C LEU A 46 1.35 -1.81 1.98
N THR A 47 0.94 -1.01 2.96
CA THR A 47 1.67 -0.88 4.23
C THR A 47 1.64 -2.19 5.02
N GLY A 48 0.50 -2.88 5.06
CA GLY A 48 0.37 -4.20 5.67
C GLY A 48 1.26 -5.26 5.03
N ALA A 49 1.30 -5.33 3.70
CA ALA A 49 2.17 -6.26 2.96
C ALA A 49 3.66 -6.02 3.26
N LEU A 50 4.10 -4.77 3.28
CA LEU A 50 5.49 -4.41 3.63
C LEU A 50 5.83 -4.79 5.08
N LEU A 51 4.91 -4.61 6.02
CA LEU A 51 5.10 -5.01 7.41
C LEU A 51 5.16 -6.54 7.58
N LEU A 52 4.30 -7.28 6.87
CA LEU A 52 4.30 -8.74 6.87
C LEU A 52 5.62 -9.30 6.31
N LEU A 53 6.12 -8.72 5.22
CA LEU A 53 7.46 -9.02 4.69
C LEU A 53 8.57 -8.69 5.70
N GLY A 54 8.46 -7.56 6.40
CA GLY A 54 9.44 -7.16 7.40
C GLY A 54 9.47 -8.14 8.57
N TRP A 55 8.30 -8.56 9.03
CA TRP A 55 8.16 -9.61 10.04
C TRP A 55 8.76 -10.95 9.58
N ARG A 56 8.54 -11.36 8.33
CA ARG A 56 9.13 -12.58 7.75
C ARG A 56 10.66 -12.51 7.65
N SER A 57 11.21 -11.34 7.33
CA SER A 57 12.67 -11.15 7.26
C SER A 57 13.36 -11.35 8.61
N ALA A 58 12.67 -11.09 9.72
CA ALA A 58 13.17 -11.30 11.07
C ALA A 58 13.13 -12.77 11.53
N ARG A 59 12.53 -13.68 10.75
CA ARG A 59 12.32 -15.10 11.11
C ARG A 59 12.76 -16.03 9.97
N PRO A 60 14.07 -16.28 9.80
CA PRO A 60 14.59 -17.06 8.68
C PRO A 60 14.35 -18.58 8.78
N LYS A 61 14.12 -19.13 9.98
CA LYS A 61 13.86 -20.57 10.18
C LYS A 61 12.37 -20.83 10.38
N LEU A 62 11.74 -21.43 9.38
CA LEU A 62 10.30 -21.65 9.28
C LEU A 62 10.07 -23.07 8.74
N GLU A 63 10.27 -24.08 9.58
CA GLU A 63 10.29 -25.51 9.18
C GLU A 63 8.93 -26.23 9.30
N SER A 64 7.93 -25.59 9.92
CA SER A 64 6.60 -26.17 10.17
C SER A 64 5.62 -26.01 9.00
N ALA A 65 4.56 -26.82 8.98
CA ALA A 65 3.47 -26.67 7.99
C ALA A 65 2.71 -25.33 8.14
N THR A 66 2.58 -24.83 9.38
CA THR A 66 1.98 -23.53 9.68
C THR A 66 2.80 -22.37 9.13
N ALA A 67 4.13 -22.50 9.16
CA ALA A 67 5.05 -21.53 8.60
C ALA A 67 4.93 -21.42 7.07
N PHE A 68 4.74 -22.56 6.39
CA PHE A 68 4.50 -22.58 4.95
C PHE A 68 3.15 -21.92 4.57
N ASN A 69 2.06 -22.26 5.27
CA ASN A 69 0.76 -21.61 5.04
C ASN A 69 0.82 -20.09 5.26
N LEU A 70 1.59 -19.65 6.25
CA LEU A 70 1.81 -18.23 6.50
C LEU A 70 2.62 -17.57 5.38
N GLN A 71 3.62 -18.25 4.82
CA GLN A 71 4.36 -17.75 3.66
C GLN A 71 3.44 -17.57 2.45
N VAL A 72 2.55 -18.52 2.18
CA VAL A 72 1.52 -18.39 1.11
C VAL A 72 0.59 -17.20 1.39
N ALA A 73 0.16 -17.02 2.65
CA ALA A 73 -0.67 -15.87 3.02
C ALA A 73 0.05 -14.52 2.81
N ILE A 74 1.36 -14.44 3.09
CA ILE A 74 2.16 -13.23 2.85
C ILE A 74 2.30 -12.95 1.35
N ILE A 75 2.54 -13.98 0.53
CA ILE A 75 2.56 -13.86 -0.93
C ILE A 75 1.20 -13.36 -1.44
N GLY A 76 0.11 -13.95 -0.95
CA GLY A 76 -1.25 -13.53 -1.26
C GLY A 76 -1.49 -12.06 -0.92
N ALA A 77 -1.11 -11.62 0.29
CA ALA A 77 -1.22 -10.22 0.70
C ALA A 77 -0.43 -9.25 -0.19
N CYS A 78 0.78 -9.65 -0.63
CA CYS A 78 1.56 -8.87 -1.58
C CYS A 78 0.86 -8.78 -2.95
N GLY A 79 0.33 -9.90 -3.45
CA GLY A 79 -0.45 -9.94 -4.69
C GLY A 79 -1.69 -9.06 -4.61
N THR A 80 -2.43 -9.12 -3.50
CA THR A 80 -3.59 -8.24 -3.26
C THR A 80 -3.19 -6.76 -3.28
N ALA A 81 -2.08 -6.38 -2.63
CA ALA A 81 -1.62 -5.00 -2.64
C ALA A 81 -1.30 -4.50 -4.05
N VAL A 82 -0.65 -5.33 -4.88
CA VAL A 82 -0.34 -5.01 -6.28
C VAL A 82 -1.62 -4.87 -7.11
N VAL A 83 -2.56 -5.81 -6.99
CA VAL A 83 -3.83 -5.78 -7.71
C VAL A 83 -4.66 -4.54 -7.33
N LEU A 84 -4.76 -4.24 -6.03
CA LEU A 84 -5.48 -3.05 -5.57
C LEU A 84 -4.84 -1.76 -6.08
N LEU A 85 -3.51 -1.68 -6.10
CA LEU A 85 -2.79 -0.54 -6.65
C LEU A 85 -3.08 -0.37 -8.15
N ALA A 86 -3.04 -1.47 -8.92
CA ALA A 86 -3.31 -1.45 -10.36
C ALA A 86 -4.76 -1.05 -10.66
N VAL A 87 -5.74 -1.63 -9.96
CA VAL A 87 -7.16 -1.31 -10.12
C VAL A 87 -7.43 0.15 -9.75
N SER A 88 -6.86 0.65 -8.64
CA SER A 88 -7.01 2.05 -8.26
C SER A 88 -6.48 2.98 -9.34
N ALA A 89 -5.30 2.71 -9.88
CA ALA A 89 -4.72 3.51 -10.96
C ALA A 89 -5.60 3.50 -12.23
N MET A 90 -6.21 2.35 -12.57
CA MET A 90 -7.14 2.26 -13.69
C MET A 90 -8.43 3.06 -13.47
N VAL A 91 -8.96 3.03 -12.25
CA VAL A 91 -10.16 3.79 -11.87
C VAL A 91 -9.89 5.30 -11.91
N ASP A 92 -8.76 5.72 -11.37
CA ASP A 92 -8.33 7.13 -11.40
C ASP A 92 -8.11 7.61 -12.84
N LEU A 93 -7.55 6.75 -13.70
CA LEU A 93 -7.34 7.07 -15.12
C LEU A 93 -8.65 7.18 -15.91
N GLN A 94 -9.71 6.48 -15.50
CA GLN A 94 -11.03 6.61 -16.12
C GLN A 94 -11.66 7.98 -15.88
N GLY A 95 -11.06 8.81 -15.01
CA GLY A 95 -11.37 10.23 -14.92
C GLY A 95 -12.83 10.49 -14.56
N ARG A 96 -13.48 9.60 -13.79
CA ARG A 96 -14.77 9.88 -13.15
C ARG A 96 -14.48 10.88 -12.04
N PRO A 97 -14.62 12.19 -12.28
CA PRO A 97 -14.30 13.15 -11.26
C PRO A 97 -15.46 13.07 -10.28
N ASP A 98 -15.21 12.78 -9.01
CA ASP A 98 -16.05 13.38 -7.99
C ASP A 98 -15.87 14.87 -8.19
N PHE A 99 -16.78 15.47 -8.94
CA PHE A 99 -16.77 16.89 -9.18
C PHE A 99 -16.74 17.52 -7.79
N LEU A 100 -15.70 18.33 -7.52
CA LEU A 100 -15.54 19.10 -6.28
C LEU A 100 -16.62 20.20 -6.17
N ILE A 101 -17.85 19.88 -6.56
CA ILE A 101 -19.07 20.66 -6.39
C ILE A 101 -19.49 20.46 -4.95
N ALA A 102 -18.92 21.26 -4.07
CA ALA A 102 -19.36 21.40 -2.69
C ALA A 102 -19.95 22.81 -2.52
N GLY A 103 -21.13 22.91 -1.92
CA GLY A 103 -21.80 24.19 -1.65
C GLY A 103 -23.09 24.41 -2.45
N ASN A 104 -23.86 25.43 -2.03
CA ASN A 104 -25.17 25.83 -2.59
C ASN A 104 -26.22 24.69 -2.71
N GLY A 105 -26.06 23.58 -1.96
CA GLY A 105 -26.93 22.40 -2.10
C GLY A 105 -26.83 21.71 -3.46
N SER A 106 -25.73 21.91 -4.19
CA SER A 106 -25.48 21.28 -5.48
C SER A 106 -25.06 19.81 -5.31
N SER A 107 -25.40 18.98 -6.28
CA SER A 107 -24.98 17.58 -6.40
C SER A 107 -24.33 17.34 -7.77
N ALA A 108 -23.76 16.15 -7.98
CA ALA A 108 -23.18 15.75 -9.27
C ALA A 108 -24.18 15.83 -10.45
N SER A 109 -25.48 15.79 -10.19
CA SER A 109 -26.54 15.88 -11.20
C SER A 109 -27.31 17.21 -11.18
N VAL A 110 -27.14 18.03 -10.14
CA VAL A 110 -27.88 19.28 -9.95
C VAL A 110 -26.90 20.38 -9.57
N LEU A 111 -26.57 21.24 -10.53
CA LEU A 111 -25.72 22.42 -10.28
C LEU A 111 -26.58 23.66 -10.04
N ARG A 112 -26.46 24.24 -8.85
CA ARG A 112 -27.04 25.53 -8.49
C ARG A 112 -25.96 26.60 -8.61
N TRP A 113 -25.99 27.34 -9.71
CA TRP A 113 -24.95 28.32 -10.07
C TRP A 113 -25.14 29.69 -9.45
N THR A 114 -26.36 30.01 -9.01
CA THR A 114 -26.72 31.32 -8.46
C THR A 114 -27.33 31.16 -7.08
N GLU A 115 -26.91 32.02 -6.17
CA GLU A 115 -27.54 32.25 -4.86
C GLU A 115 -27.73 33.76 -4.75
N ASP A 116 -28.90 34.25 -5.16
CA ASP A 116 -29.08 35.67 -5.51
C ASP A 116 -29.11 36.63 -4.31
N ARG A 117 -29.01 36.15 -3.07
CA ARG A 117 -29.05 37.03 -1.87
C ARG A 117 -28.25 36.43 -0.72
N THR A 118 -27.28 37.18 -0.21
CA THR A 118 -26.60 36.87 1.05
C THR A 118 -27.30 37.63 2.20
N THR A 119 -27.66 36.92 3.26
CA THR A 119 -28.26 37.49 4.47
C THR A 119 -27.18 37.70 5.55
N GLY A 120 -26.31 38.71 5.40
CA GLY A 120 -25.37 39.08 6.48
C GLY A 120 -24.06 39.76 6.06
N LEU A 121 -23.20 40.01 7.06
CA LEU A 121 -21.81 40.49 6.88
C LEU A 121 -21.00 39.42 6.13
N MET A 122 -20.48 39.78 4.96
CA MET A 122 -19.67 38.89 4.14
C MET A 122 -18.38 38.48 4.90
N PRO A 123 -18.12 37.17 5.10
CA PRO A 123 -16.83 36.71 5.60
C PRO A 123 -15.73 37.25 4.68
N ARG A 124 -14.59 37.70 5.25
CA ARG A 124 -13.38 38.03 4.49
C ARG A 124 -12.48 36.81 4.42
N PRO A 125 -12.62 35.92 3.41
CA PRO A 125 -11.70 34.81 3.26
C PRO A 125 -10.31 35.35 2.90
N TRP A 126 -9.28 34.72 3.46
CA TRP A 126 -7.91 34.86 2.99
C TRP A 126 -7.64 33.70 2.04
N VAL A 127 -6.94 33.96 0.94
CA VAL A 127 -6.60 32.95 -0.06
C VAL A 127 -5.09 32.81 -0.11
N LEU A 128 -4.59 31.59 0.11
CA LEU A 128 -3.19 31.23 -0.11
C LEU A 128 -3.08 30.52 -1.45
N SER A 129 -2.54 31.21 -2.45
CA SER A 129 -2.35 30.67 -3.79
C SER A 129 -0.96 30.05 -3.94
N VAL A 130 -0.90 28.77 -4.27
CA VAL A 130 0.34 28.07 -4.63
C VAL A 130 0.36 27.92 -6.15
N PRO A 131 1.48 28.19 -6.84
CA PRO A 131 1.55 28.02 -8.29
C PRO A 131 1.34 26.57 -8.68
N LEU A 132 0.54 26.35 -9.74
CA LEU A 132 0.17 25.01 -10.21
C LEU A 132 1.37 24.15 -10.60
N TRP A 133 2.43 24.77 -11.14
CA TRP A 133 3.66 24.06 -11.48
C TRP A 133 4.41 23.56 -10.24
N GLY A 134 4.36 24.31 -9.13
CA GLY A 134 5.01 23.93 -7.88
C GLY A 134 4.38 22.67 -7.29
N TRP A 135 3.05 22.62 -7.27
CA TRP A 135 2.31 21.42 -6.90
C TRP A 135 2.63 20.23 -7.82
N ARG A 136 2.65 20.44 -9.13
CA ARG A 136 2.99 19.39 -10.11
C ARG A 136 4.41 18.86 -9.94
N ALA A 137 5.38 19.72 -9.66
CA ALA A 137 6.77 19.32 -9.43
C ALA A 137 6.89 18.42 -8.19
N VAL A 138 6.22 18.80 -7.10
CA VAL A 138 6.16 17.97 -5.87
C VAL A 138 5.53 16.61 -6.16
N MET A 139 4.42 16.58 -6.91
CA MET A 139 3.77 15.33 -7.31
C MET A 139 4.70 14.43 -8.13
N VAL A 140 5.38 14.98 -9.14
CA VAL A 140 6.30 14.22 -9.99
C VAL A 140 7.49 13.70 -9.19
N ALA A 141 8.07 14.53 -8.31
CA ALA A 141 9.16 14.12 -7.45
C ALA A 141 8.73 12.97 -6.52
N TRP A 142 7.52 13.06 -5.97
CA TRP A 142 6.96 11.99 -5.15
C TRP A 142 6.73 10.69 -5.94
N LEU A 143 6.14 10.77 -7.13
CA LEU A 143 5.90 9.60 -7.97
C LEU A 143 7.21 8.94 -8.42
N ALA A 144 8.21 9.73 -8.82
CA ALA A 144 9.52 9.23 -9.19
C ALA A 144 10.19 8.50 -8.01
N TRP A 145 10.12 9.10 -6.81
CA TRP A 145 10.60 8.45 -5.59
C TRP A 145 9.86 7.13 -5.31
N ALA A 146 8.52 7.14 -5.40
CA ALA A 146 7.70 5.96 -5.12
C ALA A 146 8.02 4.82 -6.09
N ALA A 147 8.13 5.10 -7.39
CA ALA A 147 8.48 4.12 -8.41
C ALA A 147 9.86 3.47 -8.15
N LEU A 148 10.88 4.28 -7.88
CA LEU A 148 12.24 3.78 -7.59
C LEU A 148 12.26 2.91 -6.33
N LYS A 149 11.53 3.30 -5.28
CA LYS A 149 11.48 2.55 -4.03
C LYS A 149 10.66 1.28 -4.15
N LEU A 150 9.58 1.28 -4.92
CA LEU A 150 8.75 0.10 -5.15
C LEU A 150 9.57 -1.03 -5.79
N VAL A 151 10.44 -0.73 -6.75
CA VAL A 151 11.36 -1.72 -7.35
C VAL A 151 12.30 -2.30 -6.29
N GLY A 152 12.93 -1.45 -5.49
CA GLY A 152 13.83 -1.89 -4.41
C GLY A 152 13.12 -2.76 -3.36
N TRP A 153 11.88 -2.41 -3.00
CA TRP A 153 11.07 -3.20 -2.07
C TRP A 153 10.62 -4.52 -2.69
N GLY A 154 10.31 -4.54 -3.98
CA GLY A 154 9.98 -5.77 -4.71
C GLY A 154 11.16 -6.74 -4.74
N GLN A 155 12.37 -6.26 -5.08
CA GLN A 155 13.59 -7.08 -5.05
C GLN A 155 13.89 -7.61 -3.64
N TRP A 156 13.77 -6.76 -2.62
CA TRP A 156 13.94 -7.17 -1.24
C TRP A 156 12.89 -8.19 -0.81
N GLY A 157 11.63 -7.99 -1.15
CA GLY A 157 10.54 -8.90 -0.80
C GLY A 157 10.72 -10.26 -1.46
N PHE A 158 11.15 -10.29 -2.73
CA PHE A 158 11.51 -11.51 -3.42
C PHE A 158 12.65 -12.27 -2.72
N ARG A 159 13.71 -11.56 -2.29
CA ARG A 159 14.80 -12.16 -1.51
C ARG A 159 14.29 -12.77 -0.19
N VAL A 160 13.49 -12.04 0.57
CA VAL A 160 12.93 -12.51 1.86
C VAL A 160 12.04 -13.76 1.68
N LEU A 161 11.31 -13.84 0.57
CA LEU A 161 10.44 -14.98 0.26
C LEU A 161 11.22 -16.20 -0.27
N THR A 162 12.41 -16.00 -0.82
CA THR A 162 13.26 -17.08 -1.36
C THR A 162 14.32 -17.56 -0.35
N GLU A 163 14.65 -16.75 0.65
CA GLU A 163 15.50 -17.12 1.78
C GLU A 163 14.87 -18.29 2.57
N GLY A 164 15.53 -19.45 2.54
CA GLY A 164 15.13 -20.67 3.26
C GLY A 164 14.56 -21.80 2.39
N GLY A 165 14.51 -21.63 1.06
CA GLY A 165 13.94 -22.61 0.14
C GLY A 165 12.47 -22.30 -0.16
N PRO A 166 12.10 -22.08 -1.44
CA PRO A 166 10.79 -21.51 -1.78
C PRO A 166 9.60 -22.47 -1.54
N TRP A 167 9.87 -23.78 -1.44
CA TRP A 167 8.84 -24.82 -1.38
C TRP A 167 9.33 -26.01 -0.55
N ARG A 168 8.43 -26.65 0.21
CA ARG A 168 8.71 -27.99 0.76
C ARG A 168 9.00 -28.91 -0.43
N GLN A 169 10.24 -29.38 -0.53
CA GLN A 169 10.54 -30.50 -1.41
C GLN A 169 9.77 -31.69 -0.83
N GLY A 170 8.84 -32.25 -1.62
CA GLY A 170 8.18 -33.49 -1.24
C GLY A 170 9.26 -34.52 -0.92
N ALA A 171 9.11 -35.23 0.20
CA ALA A 171 9.98 -36.37 0.48
C ALA A 171 10.01 -37.25 -0.77
N PRO A 172 11.19 -37.65 -1.28
CA PRO A 172 11.26 -38.61 -2.36
C PRO A 172 10.36 -39.79 -1.99
N ALA A 173 9.45 -40.16 -2.89
CA ALA A 173 8.67 -41.37 -2.69
C ALA A 173 9.69 -42.50 -2.49
N ASP A 174 9.65 -43.12 -1.31
CA ASP A 174 10.49 -44.28 -1.00
C ASP A 174 10.27 -45.30 -2.12
N PRO A 175 11.32 -45.74 -2.85
CA PRO A 175 11.13 -46.73 -3.89
C PRO A 175 10.46 -47.93 -3.25
N ALA A 176 9.22 -48.21 -3.63
CA ALA A 176 8.47 -49.33 -3.11
C ALA A 176 9.36 -50.58 -3.21
N GLU A 177 9.76 -51.10 -2.05
CA GLU A 177 10.59 -52.29 -1.95
C GLU A 177 9.89 -53.39 -2.75
N PRO A 178 10.52 -53.99 -3.78
CA PRO A 178 9.87 -55.03 -4.54
C PRO A 178 9.57 -56.16 -3.57
N THR A 179 8.29 -56.39 -3.31
CA THR A 179 7.84 -57.56 -2.54
C THR A 179 8.34 -58.80 -3.28
N VAL A 180 9.46 -59.35 -2.82
CA VAL A 180 9.98 -60.64 -3.27
C VAL A 180 8.94 -61.67 -2.86
N GLY A 181 8.14 -62.12 -3.83
CA GLY A 181 7.19 -63.19 -3.64
C GLY A 181 7.93 -64.45 -3.18
N PRO A 182 7.33 -65.26 -2.29
CA PRO A 182 7.99 -66.46 -1.79
C PRO A 182 8.29 -67.41 -2.96
N HIS A 183 9.55 -67.80 -3.08
CA HIS A 183 9.97 -68.88 -3.95
C HIS A 183 9.42 -70.19 -3.38
N THR A 184 8.45 -70.78 -4.05
CA THR A 184 8.00 -72.18 -3.88
C THR A 184 8.05 -72.87 -5.21
#